data_AF-A0A8T5J4Q7-F1
#
_entry.id   AF-A0A8T5J4Q7-F1
#
_cell.length_a   1.000
_cell.length_b   1.000
_cell.length_c   1.000
_cell.angle_alpha   90.00
_cell.angle_beta   90.00
_cell.angle_gamma   90.00
#
_symmetry.space_group_name_H-M   'P 1'
#
loop_
_entity.id
_entity.type
_entity.pdbx_description
1 polymer ?
#
loop_
_entity_poly.entity_id
_entity_poly.type
_entity_poly.pdbx_seq_one_letter_code
_entity_poly.pdbx_strand_id
1 'polypeptide(L)'
;EEIMFCHWNRHVPLPNGWVDDRISEDANFVYKSVVFDVVREGGDKVVPVDGKWLRWSRESHPSRGDAEAVVRWARTGDDLDISELLSWAQSISKEGMLAEFALIDDEMDVTMYRLSIIQPQGSLVPATKDDYPLLGVEHLSRRFLRNDELNWINGVENQVTDLFGELNSRGLLMRPGFKYGCRWRVYSTPVDVDHAPWLLQMEQDSPRNWEGVSLSVRLAEGVHKGWVIALKRDDWNFLLIRRHLPGR
;
A
#
# COMPACT_ATOMS: atom_id res chain seq x y z
N GLU A 1 -13.81 -2.90 22.18
CA GLU A 1 -14.03 -3.58 20.89
C GLU A 1 -14.71 -4.94 21.04
N GLU A 2 -14.12 -5.93 21.73
CA GLU A 2 -14.72 -7.30 21.84
C GLU A 2 -16.16 -7.31 22.37
N ILE A 3 -16.46 -6.46 23.36
CA ILE A 3 -17.81 -6.31 23.93
C ILE A 3 -18.80 -5.83 22.86
N MET A 4 -18.42 -4.85 22.03
CA MET A 4 -19.27 -4.37 20.93
C MET A 4 -19.47 -5.45 19.86
N PHE A 5 -18.40 -6.18 19.50
CA PHE A 5 -18.49 -7.31 18.58
C PHE A 5 -19.50 -8.35 19.09
N CYS A 6 -19.44 -8.71 20.38
CA CYS A 6 -20.37 -9.66 20.99
C CYS A 6 -21.79 -9.09 21.12
N HIS A 7 -21.94 -7.80 21.37
CA HIS A 7 -23.24 -7.14 21.37
C HIS A 7 -23.92 -7.24 20.00
N TRP A 8 -23.22 -6.84 18.93
CA TRP A 8 -23.75 -6.85 17.56
C TRP A 8 -23.97 -8.25 17.01
N ASN A 9 -23.00 -9.16 17.20
CA ASN A 9 -23.01 -10.47 16.54
C ASN A 9 -23.53 -11.62 17.43
N ARG A 10 -23.65 -11.42 18.74
CA ARG A 10 -24.09 -12.47 19.69
C ARG A 10 -25.20 -12.02 20.65
N HIS A 11 -25.76 -10.83 20.43
CA HIS A 11 -26.87 -10.27 21.22
C HIS A 11 -26.57 -10.18 22.73
N VAL A 12 -25.31 -9.97 23.09
CA VAL A 12 -24.94 -9.70 24.50
C VAL A 12 -25.49 -8.32 24.87
N PRO A 13 -26.36 -8.19 25.90
CA PRO A 13 -26.93 -6.90 26.26
C PRO A 13 -25.86 -5.97 26.86
N LEU A 14 -25.98 -4.67 26.57
CA LEU A 14 -25.15 -3.64 27.16
C LEU A 14 -25.91 -2.92 28.29
N PRO A 15 -25.24 -2.48 29.36
CA PRO A 15 -25.83 -1.57 30.33
C PRO A 15 -26.25 -0.24 29.67
N ASN A 16 -27.30 0.39 30.20
CA ASN A 16 -27.71 1.72 29.75
C ASN A 16 -26.57 2.74 29.91
N GLY A 17 -26.32 3.55 28.88
CA GLY A 17 -25.26 4.57 28.87
C GLY A 17 -23.84 4.02 28.68
N TRP A 18 -23.66 2.70 28.58
CA TRP A 18 -22.32 2.11 28.52
C TRP A 18 -21.49 2.59 27.31
N VAL A 19 -22.13 2.78 26.15
CA VAL A 19 -21.45 3.29 24.95
C VAL A 19 -21.01 4.74 25.15
N ASP A 20 -21.87 5.59 25.72
CA ASP A 20 -21.56 7.00 26.00
C ASP A 20 -20.39 7.13 26.98
N ASP A 21 -20.35 6.27 28.00
CA ASP A 21 -19.24 6.20 28.96
C ASP A 21 -17.92 5.84 28.24
N ARG A 22 -17.94 4.85 27.33
CA ARG A 22 -16.73 4.47 26.57
C ARG A 22 -16.28 5.55 25.60
N ILE A 23 -17.21 6.25 24.95
CA ILE A 23 -16.90 7.40 24.08
C ILE A 23 -16.25 8.53 24.88
N SER A 24 -16.72 8.76 26.11
CA SER A 24 -16.17 9.79 27.00
C SER A 24 -14.74 9.47 27.44
N GLU A 25 -14.38 8.19 27.55
CA GLU A 25 -13.02 7.72 27.88
C GLU A 25 -12.10 7.71 26.66
N ASP A 26 -12.60 7.29 25.50
CA ASP A 26 -11.85 7.23 24.25
C ASP A 26 -12.74 7.66 23.09
N ALA A 27 -12.48 8.87 22.56
CA ALA A 27 -13.20 9.40 21.40
C ALA A 27 -13.07 8.51 20.15
N ASN A 28 -12.06 7.63 20.09
CA ASN A 28 -11.88 6.68 19.01
C ASN A 28 -12.61 5.35 19.21
N PHE A 29 -13.30 5.16 20.33
CA PHE A 29 -13.93 3.90 20.71
C PHE A 29 -14.89 3.34 19.65
N VAL A 30 -15.72 4.21 19.06
CA VAL A 30 -16.69 3.82 18.02
C VAL A 30 -15.96 3.35 16.78
N TYR A 31 -15.01 4.14 16.27
CA TYR A 31 -14.22 3.80 15.09
C TYR A 31 -13.46 2.48 15.28
N LYS A 32 -12.77 2.31 16.41
CA LYS A 32 -12.09 1.05 16.76
C LYS A 32 -13.04 -0.12 16.76
N SER A 33 -14.24 0.03 17.32
CA SER A 33 -15.22 -1.05 17.41
C SER A 33 -15.74 -1.47 16.03
N VAL A 34 -16.02 -0.51 15.14
CA VAL A 34 -16.43 -0.78 13.76
C VAL A 34 -15.31 -1.45 12.97
N VAL A 35 -14.09 -0.91 13.03
CA VAL A 35 -12.94 -1.52 12.36
C VAL A 35 -12.70 -2.94 12.86
N PHE A 36 -12.76 -3.15 14.18
CA PHE A 36 -12.57 -4.46 14.79
C PHE A 36 -13.62 -5.48 14.32
N ASP A 37 -14.87 -5.05 14.13
CA ASP A 37 -15.93 -5.88 13.58
C ASP A 37 -15.63 -6.29 12.14
N VAL A 38 -15.26 -5.34 11.28
CA VAL A 38 -14.94 -5.59 9.86
C VAL A 38 -13.72 -6.49 9.70
N VAL A 39 -12.66 -6.29 10.50
CA VAL A 39 -11.45 -7.16 10.42
C VAL A 39 -11.78 -8.61 10.81
N ARG A 40 -12.81 -8.83 11.62
CA ARG A 40 -13.29 -10.16 12.01
C ARG A 40 -14.35 -10.73 11.07
N GLU A 41 -14.81 -9.93 10.12
CA GLU A 41 -15.76 -10.37 9.09
C GLU A 41 -15.15 -11.57 8.33
N GLY A 42 -15.98 -12.57 8.02
CA GLY A 42 -15.50 -13.83 7.44
C GLY A 42 -15.03 -14.89 8.45
N GLY A 43 -15.00 -14.58 9.75
CA GLY A 43 -14.72 -15.53 10.83
C GLY A 43 -13.26 -15.51 11.33
N ASP A 44 -12.50 -14.51 10.91
CA ASP A 44 -11.15 -14.26 11.40
C ASP A 44 -11.15 -13.88 12.88
N LYS A 45 -10.04 -14.16 13.55
CA LYS A 45 -9.86 -13.90 14.98
C LYS A 45 -8.85 -12.78 15.14
N VAL A 46 -9.25 -11.75 15.87
CA VAL A 46 -8.39 -10.60 16.17
C VAL A 46 -8.19 -10.51 17.66
N VAL A 47 -6.94 -10.48 18.11
CA VAL A 47 -6.56 -10.34 19.51
C VAL A 47 -5.69 -9.09 19.68
N PRO A 48 -6.17 -8.08 20.42
CA PRO A 48 -5.33 -6.94 20.80
C PRO A 48 -4.27 -7.36 21.83
N VAL A 49 -2.99 -7.15 21.53
CA VAL A 49 -1.85 -7.43 22.42
C VAL A 49 -0.86 -6.27 22.31
N ASP A 50 -0.52 -5.64 23.44
CA ASP A 50 0.47 -4.54 23.53
C ASP A 50 0.26 -3.43 22.48
N GLY A 51 -1.00 -3.06 22.25
CA GLY A 51 -1.38 -2.02 21.27
C GLY A 51 -1.34 -2.45 19.80
N LYS A 52 -1.03 -3.73 19.50
CA LYS A 52 -1.14 -4.34 18.16
C LYS A 52 -2.39 -5.18 18.07
N TRP A 53 -3.02 -5.26 16.90
CA TRP A 53 -4.06 -6.24 16.64
C TRP A 53 -3.47 -7.41 15.86
N LEU A 54 -3.36 -8.55 16.51
CA LEU A 54 -2.89 -9.79 15.89
C LEU A 54 -4.08 -10.52 15.27
N ARG A 55 -3.99 -10.92 14.01
CA ARG A 55 -5.06 -11.60 13.28
C ARG A 55 -4.65 -13.03 12.90
N TRP A 56 -5.59 -13.95 13.09
CA TRP A 56 -5.56 -15.32 12.59
C TRP A 56 -6.73 -15.51 11.63
N SER A 57 -6.53 -16.31 10.58
CA SER A 57 -7.64 -16.73 9.73
C SER A 57 -8.68 -17.52 10.52
N ARG A 58 -9.87 -17.66 9.94
CA ARG A 58 -10.92 -18.56 10.43
C ARG A 58 -10.43 -19.96 10.78
N GLU A 59 -9.53 -20.53 10.00
CA GLU A 59 -9.02 -21.90 10.15
C GLU A 59 -7.88 -22.01 11.18
N SER A 60 -7.26 -20.89 11.54
CA SER A 60 -6.19 -20.80 12.53
C SER A 60 -6.69 -20.31 13.90
N HIS A 61 -5.86 -20.43 14.93
CA HIS A 61 -6.22 -20.03 16.29
C HIS A 61 -4.98 -19.61 17.12
N PRO A 62 -5.08 -18.57 17.98
CA PRO A 62 -3.99 -18.16 18.86
C PRO A 62 -3.39 -19.25 19.76
N SER A 63 -4.19 -20.26 20.11
CA SER A 63 -3.73 -21.39 20.93
C SER A 63 -3.02 -22.50 20.13
N ARG A 64 -2.98 -22.39 18.79
CA ARG A 64 -2.46 -23.42 17.88
C ARG A 64 -1.26 -22.95 17.07
N GLY A 65 -0.99 -21.64 17.01
CA GLY A 65 0.13 -21.08 16.28
C GLY A 65 0.16 -19.56 16.31
N ASP A 66 1.19 -19.01 15.67
CA ASP A 66 1.42 -17.57 15.59
C ASP A 66 0.37 -16.87 14.72
N ALA A 67 0.27 -15.54 14.89
CA ALA A 67 -0.61 -14.71 14.09
C ALA A 67 -0.17 -14.71 12.63
N GLU A 68 -1.14 -14.59 11.72
CA GLU A 68 -0.88 -14.48 10.29
C GLU A 68 -0.64 -13.02 9.87
N ALA A 69 -1.27 -12.08 10.57
CA ALA A 69 -1.18 -10.67 10.24
C ALA A 69 -1.15 -9.78 11.49
N VAL A 70 -0.59 -8.59 11.30
CA VAL A 70 -0.74 -7.47 12.22
C VAL A 70 -1.59 -6.41 11.55
N VAL A 71 -2.66 -6.00 12.21
CA VAL A 71 -3.60 -5.00 11.74
C VAL A 71 -3.37 -3.68 12.47
N ARG A 72 -3.20 -2.61 11.70
CA ARG A 72 -3.30 -1.22 12.17
C ARG A 72 -4.53 -0.57 11.55
N TRP A 73 -4.94 0.57 12.10
CA TRP A 73 -6.06 1.32 11.55
C TRP A 73 -5.83 2.83 11.66
N ALA A 74 -6.52 3.59 10.83
CA ALA A 74 -6.59 5.05 10.90
C ALA A 74 -7.93 5.54 10.33
N ARG A 75 -8.26 6.80 10.59
CA ARG A 75 -9.32 7.53 9.89
C ARG A 75 -8.77 8.18 8.62
N THR A 76 -9.62 8.44 7.65
CA THR A 76 -9.26 9.11 6.38
C THR A 76 -8.53 10.44 6.59
N GLY A 77 -8.93 11.21 7.60
CA GLY A 77 -8.35 12.50 7.93
C GLY A 77 -7.06 12.46 8.77
N ASP A 78 -6.62 11.29 9.25
CA ASP A 78 -5.41 11.21 10.06
C ASP A 78 -4.14 11.42 9.20
N ASP A 79 -3.12 12.02 9.80
CA ASP A 79 -1.83 12.28 9.15
C ASP A 79 -1.11 10.97 8.77
N LEU A 80 -0.38 11.02 7.66
CA LEU A 80 0.38 9.89 7.13
C LEU A 80 1.88 10.14 7.27
N ASP A 81 2.54 9.29 8.05
CA ASP A 81 4.00 9.17 8.05
C ASP A 81 4.42 7.96 7.20
N ILE A 82 4.84 8.22 5.97
CA ILE A 82 5.26 7.18 5.02
C ILE A 82 6.57 6.49 5.48
N SER A 83 7.44 7.21 6.18
CA SER A 83 8.68 6.67 6.71
C SER A 83 8.42 5.66 7.83
N GLU A 84 7.51 6.01 8.75
CA GLU A 84 7.04 5.10 9.79
C GLU A 84 6.33 3.89 9.17
N LEU A 85 5.46 4.12 8.18
CA LEU A 85 4.69 3.07 7.54
C LEU A 85 5.58 2.04 6.84
N LEU A 86 6.63 2.49 6.14
CA LEU A 86 7.65 1.61 5.55
C LEU A 86 8.34 0.79 6.63
N SER A 87 8.81 1.45 7.69
CA SER A 87 9.56 0.81 8.78
C SER A 87 8.71 -0.24 9.49
N TRP A 88 7.44 0.07 9.72
CA TRP A 88 6.47 -0.87 10.27
C TRP A 88 6.25 -2.06 9.33
N ALA A 89 5.93 -1.84 8.06
CA ALA A 89 5.71 -2.92 7.10
C ALA A 89 6.93 -3.85 6.97
N GLN A 90 8.14 -3.29 6.99
CA GLN A 90 9.39 -4.05 7.02
C GLN A 90 9.52 -4.89 8.31
N SER A 91 9.19 -4.33 9.49
CA SER A 91 9.26 -5.06 10.75
C SER A 91 8.32 -6.26 10.77
N ILE A 92 7.07 -6.08 10.32
CA ILE A 92 6.07 -7.14 10.26
C ILE A 92 6.48 -8.22 9.25
N SER A 93 7.00 -7.82 8.08
CA SER A 93 7.49 -8.75 7.08
C SER A 93 8.71 -9.57 7.58
N LYS A 94 9.59 -8.98 8.41
CA LYS A 94 10.72 -9.71 9.03
C LYS A 94 10.26 -10.76 10.04
N GLU A 95 9.14 -10.50 10.71
CA GLU A 95 8.48 -11.46 11.61
C GLU A 95 7.68 -12.54 10.85
N GLY A 96 7.67 -12.51 9.51
CA GLY A 96 6.96 -13.48 8.68
C GLY A 96 5.44 -13.28 8.63
N MET A 97 4.95 -12.16 9.16
CA MET A 97 3.53 -11.81 9.21
C MET A 97 3.14 -10.87 8.07
N LEU A 98 1.84 -10.76 7.83
CA LEU A 98 1.25 -9.83 6.87
C LEU A 98 0.97 -8.48 7.54
N ALA A 99 1.34 -7.38 6.89
CA ALA A 99 0.99 -6.03 7.34
C ALA A 99 -0.35 -5.62 6.70
N GLU A 100 -1.37 -5.44 7.54
CA GLU A 100 -2.72 -5.07 7.13
C GLU A 100 -3.15 -3.76 7.75
N PHE A 101 -3.88 -2.96 6.99
CA PHE A 101 -4.27 -1.63 7.41
C PHE A 101 -5.74 -1.41 7.13
N ALA A 102 -6.50 -1.01 8.15
CA ALA A 102 -7.90 -0.70 8.04
C ALA A 102 -8.13 0.81 8.04
N LEU A 103 -8.77 1.32 7.00
CA LEU A 103 -9.09 2.74 6.88
C LEU A 103 -10.59 2.93 7.05
N ILE A 104 -11.00 3.72 8.04
CA ILE A 104 -12.41 4.06 8.28
C ILE A 104 -12.69 5.51 7.89
N ASP A 105 -13.81 5.76 7.23
CA ASP A 105 -14.26 7.12 6.89
C ASP A 105 -15.35 7.64 7.86
N ASP A 106 -15.86 8.84 7.56
CA ASP A 106 -16.86 9.51 8.39
C ASP A 106 -18.26 8.87 8.29
N GLU A 107 -18.48 7.99 7.30
CA GLU A 107 -19.70 7.19 7.15
C GLU A 107 -19.58 5.81 7.83
N MET A 108 -18.48 5.58 8.56
CA MET A 108 -18.14 4.31 9.22
C MET A 108 -17.85 3.16 8.24
N ASP A 109 -17.62 3.47 6.97
CA ASP A 109 -17.20 2.48 5.98
C ASP A 109 -15.72 2.16 6.15
N VAL A 110 -15.40 0.87 6.21
CA VAL A 110 -14.03 0.38 6.40
C VAL A 110 -13.48 -0.21 5.11
N THR A 111 -12.33 0.30 4.67
CA THR A 111 -11.55 -0.27 3.57
C THR A 111 -10.27 -0.89 4.09
N MET A 112 -10.05 -2.16 3.77
CA MET A 112 -8.84 -2.89 4.14
C MET A 112 -7.78 -2.80 3.04
N TYR A 113 -6.53 -2.63 3.47
CA TYR A 113 -5.34 -2.64 2.63
C TYR A 113 -4.33 -3.67 3.13
N ARG A 114 -3.52 -4.18 2.21
CA ARG A 114 -2.31 -4.94 2.53
C ARG A 114 -1.08 -4.18 2.05
N LEU A 115 -0.09 -4.12 2.93
CA LEU A 115 1.19 -3.49 2.68
C LEU A 115 2.24 -4.58 2.49
N SER A 116 3.00 -4.47 1.41
CA SER A 116 4.05 -5.42 1.07
C SER A 116 5.32 -4.71 0.66
N ILE A 117 6.44 -5.16 1.18
CA ILE A 117 7.76 -4.79 0.66
C ILE A 117 8.01 -5.66 -0.57
N ILE A 118 8.15 -5.05 -1.74
CA ILE A 118 8.39 -5.77 -2.98
C ILE A 118 9.80 -5.54 -3.50
N GLN A 119 10.31 -6.53 -4.23
CA GLN A 119 11.53 -6.42 -5.03
C GLN A 119 11.10 -6.50 -6.50
N PRO A 120 10.68 -5.38 -7.11
CA PRO A 120 10.20 -5.41 -8.48
C PRO A 120 11.36 -5.81 -9.39
N GLN A 121 11.08 -6.74 -10.31
CA GLN A 121 12.01 -7.23 -11.32
C GLN A 121 11.27 -7.39 -12.64
N GLY A 122 11.98 -7.22 -13.74
CA GLY A 122 11.45 -7.42 -15.08
C GLY A 122 12.40 -8.19 -15.97
N SER A 123 11.92 -8.48 -17.17
CA SER A 123 12.62 -9.27 -18.19
C SER A 123 13.22 -8.41 -19.31
N LEU A 124 13.11 -7.08 -19.20
CA LEU A 124 13.63 -6.16 -20.21
C LEU A 124 15.16 -6.08 -20.11
N VAL A 125 15.83 -5.95 -21.26
CA VAL A 125 17.25 -5.62 -21.28
C VAL A 125 17.42 -4.18 -20.78
N PRO A 126 18.22 -3.93 -19.73
CA PRO A 126 18.49 -2.58 -19.24
C PRO A 126 19.02 -1.69 -20.37
N ALA A 127 18.47 -0.49 -20.50
CA ALA A 127 19.00 0.53 -21.37
C ALA A 127 20.43 0.92 -20.94
N THR A 128 21.23 1.36 -21.89
CA THR A 128 22.53 2.01 -21.69
C THR A 128 22.51 3.42 -22.28
N LYS A 129 23.60 4.17 -22.15
CA LYS A 129 23.73 5.50 -22.79
C LYS A 129 23.87 5.41 -24.31
N ASP A 130 24.31 4.28 -24.83
CA ASP A 130 24.54 4.08 -26.27
C ASP A 130 23.42 3.27 -26.93
N ASP A 131 22.68 2.49 -26.15
CA ASP A 131 21.59 1.63 -26.62
C ASP A 131 20.37 1.68 -25.68
N TYR A 132 19.29 2.30 -26.14
CA TYR A 132 18.07 2.54 -25.37
C TYR A 132 16.78 2.42 -26.22
N PRO A 133 16.54 1.25 -26.85
CA PRO A 133 15.53 1.10 -27.89
C PRO A 133 14.09 1.25 -27.37
N LEU A 134 13.88 1.15 -26.06
CA LEU A 134 12.57 1.28 -25.41
C LEU A 134 12.31 2.66 -24.78
N LEU A 135 13.30 3.56 -24.79
CA LEU A 135 13.14 4.92 -24.27
C LEU A 135 12.57 5.87 -25.32
N GLY A 136 11.79 6.84 -24.85
CA GLY A 136 11.14 7.84 -25.69
C GLY A 136 9.88 7.36 -26.40
N VAL A 137 9.41 8.16 -27.35
CA VAL A 137 8.26 7.86 -28.22
C VAL A 137 8.68 8.14 -29.65
N GLU A 138 8.40 7.19 -30.54
CA GLU A 138 8.59 7.40 -31.97
C GLU A 138 7.40 8.18 -32.54
N HIS A 139 7.69 9.35 -33.12
CA HIS A 139 6.71 10.19 -33.77
C HIS A 139 7.39 11.12 -34.78
N LEU A 140 6.72 11.55 -35.84
CA LEU A 140 7.29 12.44 -36.87
C LEU A 140 8.68 11.97 -37.39
N SER A 141 8.84 10.66 -37.59
CA SER A 141 10.09 10.03 -38.05
C SER A 141 11.31 10.30 -37.16
N ARG A 142 11.09 10.61 -35.88
CA ARG A 142 12.14 10.81 -34.88
C ARG A 142 11.73 10.23 -33.54
N ARG A 143 12.71 10.05 -32.67
CA ARG A 143 12.51 9.65 -31.28
C ARG A 143 12.48 10.87 -30.38
N PHE A 144 11.39 11.02 -29.64
CA PHE A 144 11.23 12.06 -28.63
C PHE A 144 11.50 11.46 -27.26
N LEU A 145 12.59 11.89 -26.63
CA LEU A 145 12.91 11.55 -25.25
C LEU A 145 12.27 12.56 -24.30
N ARG A 146 11.84 12.08 -23.14
CA ARG A 146 11.38 12.92 -22.05
C ARG A 146 12.57 13.53 -21.31
N ASN A 147 12.34 14.59 -20.53
CA ASN A 147 13.40 15.25 -19.77
C ASN A 147 14.08 14.31 -18.76
N ASP A 148 13.33 13.40 -18.12
CA ASP A 148 13.88 12.41 -17.19
C ASP A 148 14.79 11.40 -17.90
N GLU A 149 14.39 10.90 -19.07
CA GLU A 149 15.21 10.03 -19.93
C GLU A 149 16.48 10.74 -20.42
N LEU A 150 16.36 11.98 -20.90
CA LEU A 150 17.50 12.78 -21.35
C LEU A 150 18.49 13.06 -20.21
N ASN A 151 17.98 13.43 -19.04
CA ASN A 151 18.79 13.68 -17.86
C ASN A 151 19.57 12.41 -17.47
N TRP A 152 18.93 11.25 -17.49
CA TRP A 152 19.60 9.98 -17.19
C TRP A 152 20.69 9.63 -18.22
N ILE A 153 20.40 9.76 -19.52
CA ILE A 153 21.39 9.52 -20.60
C ILE A 153 22.59 10.46 -20.45
N ASN A 154 22.34 11.74 -20.17
CA ASN A 154 23.37 12.75 -20.00
C ASN A 154 24.13 12.65 -18.67
N GLY A 155 23.74 11.72 -17.78
CA GLY A 155 24.37 11.56 -16.46
C GLY A 155 24.10 12.71 -15.49
N VAL A 156 22.97 13.40 -15.64
CA VAL A 156 22.51 14.40 -14.67
C VAL A 156 22.12 13.68 -13.40
N GLU A 157 22.73 14.02 -12.28
CA GLU A 157 22.43 13.41 -10.99
C GLU A 157 21.27 14.12 -10.28
N ASN A 158 20.20 13.37 -10.01
CA ASN A 158 19.08 13.77 -9.16
C ASN A 158 18.30 12.52 -8.71
N GLN A 159 17.31 12.70 -7.82
CA GLN A 159 16.52 11.59 -7.29
C GLN A 159 15.77 10.80 -8.37
N VAL A 160 15.27 11.47 -9.42
CA VAL A 160 14.52 10.82 -10.50
C VAL A 160 15.43 9.97 -11.37
N THR A 161 16.62 10.47 -11.71
CA THR A 161 17.59 9.71 -12.51
C THR A 161 18.21 8.57 -11.72
N ASP A 162 18.39 8.73 -10.40
CA ASP A 162 18.80 7.63 -9.50
C ASP A 162 17.74 6.51 -9.51
N LEU A 163 16.46 6.85 -9.28
CA LEU A 163 15.37 5.87 -9.37
C LEU A 163 15.23 5.26 -10.77
N PHE A 164 15.39 6.06 -11.83
CA PHE A 164 15.37 5.57 -13.21
C PHE A 164 16.47 4.52 -13.40
N GLY A 165 17.69 4.81 -12.96
CA GLY A 165 18.82 3.88 -13.03
C GLY A 165 18.55 2.59 -12.27
N GLU A 166 18.03 2.69 -11.05
CA GLU A 166 17.63 1.55 -10.23
C GLU A 166 16.61 0.67 -10.95
N LEU A 167 15.48 1.23 -11.40
CA LEU A 167 14.44 0.47 -12.10
C LEU A 167 14.96 -0.14 -13.40
N ASN A 168 15.73 0.62 -14.17
CA ASN A 168 16.34 0.13 -15.42
C ASN A 168 17.28 -1.05 -15.16
N SER A 169 18.11 -0.99 -14.11
CA SER A 169 19.02 -2.08 -13.73
C SER A 169 18.29 -3.38 -13.35
N ARG A 170 17.05 -3.26 -12.89
CA ARG A 170 16.12 -4.37 -12.56
C ARG A 170 15.37 -4.91 -13.79
N GLY A 171 15.71 -4.45 -14.99
CA GLY A 171 15.00 -4.81 -16.21
C GLY A 171 13.57 -4.28 -16.24
N LEU A 172 13.31 -3.11 -15.65
CA LEU A 172 12.01 -2.46 -15.63
C LEU A 172 11.99 -1.23 -16.54
N LEU A 173 10.83 -0.97 -17.16
CA LEU A 173 10.63 0.21 -18.00
C LEU A 173 9.67 1.20 -17.35
N MET A 174 10.19 2.38 -17.01
CA MET A 174 9.41 3.48 -16.43
C MET A 174 8.79 4.35 -17.54
N ARG A 175 7.45 4.50 -17.54
CA ARG A 175 6.70 5.35 -18.49
C ARG A 175 5.82 6.35 -17.74
N PRO A 176 5.37 7.45 -18.37
CA PRO A 176 4.47 8.39 -17.71
C PRO A 176 3.17 7.73 -17.25
N GLY A 177 2.78 8.03 -16.01
CA GLY A 177 1.59 7.51 -15.35
C GLY A 177 0.36 8.43 -15.43
N PHE A 178 0.46 9.58 -16.12
CA PHE A 178 -0.55 10.65 -16.15
C PHE A 178 -2.00 10.17 -16.32
N LYS A 179 -2.24 9.20 -17.22
CA LYS A 179 -3.57 8.64 -17.47
C LYS A 179 -4.22 7.94 -16.27
N TYR A 180 -3.45 7.70 -15.21
CA TYR A 180 -3.84 6.98 -14.01
C TYR A 180 -3.68 7.82 -12.72
N GLY A 181 -3.45 9.13 -12.84
CA GLY A 181 -3.30 10.01 -11.67
C GLY A 181 -2.06 9.72 -10.83
N CYS A 182 -1.02 9.12 -11.41
CA CYS A 182 0.26 8.83 -10.77
C CYS A 182 1.42 9.33 -11.64
N ARG A 183 2.62 9.42 -11.06
CA ARG A 183 3.78 9.93 -11.77
C ARG A 183 4.25 8.97 -12.86
N TRP A 184 4.40 7.69 -12.53
CA TRP A 184 4.83 6.67 -13.48
C TRP A 184 3.98 5.41 -13.44
N ARG A 185 3.99 4.72 -14.57
CA ARG A 185 3.61 3.31 -14.67
C ARG A 185 4.87 2.53 -15.03
N VAL A 186 5.09 1.41 -14.34
CA VAL A 186 6.33 0.64 -14.47
C VAL A 186 6.00 -0.73 -15.04
N TYR A 187 6.65 -1.07 -16.14
CA TYR A 187 6.49 -2.34 -16.83
C TYR A 187 7.59 -3.32 -16.43
N SER A 188 7.22 -4.58 -16.20
CA SER A 188 8.14 -5.70 -16.02
C SER A 188 8.43 -6.46 -17.32
N THR A 189 7.69 -6.18 -18.37
CA THR A 189 7.76 -6.82 -19.70
C THR A 189 7.66 -5.74 -20.80
N PRO A 190 7.93 -6.07 -22.07
CA PRO A 190 7.69 -5.14 -23.18
C PRO A 190 6.24 -4.62 -23.21
N VAL A 191 6.09 -3.35 -23.62
CA VAL A 191 4.81 -2.60 -23.54
C VAL A 191 3.71 -3.21 -24.42
N ASP A 192 4.10 -3.92 -25.48
CA ASP A 192 3.26 -4.61 -26.44
C ASP A 192 2.87 -6.04 -26.00
N VAL A 193 3.52 -6.57 -24.96
CA VAL A 193 3.25 -7.91 -24.42
C VAL A 193 2.21 -7.84 -23.31
N ASP A 194 2.45 -6.99 -22.31
CA ASP A 194 1.64 -6.97 -21.10
C ASP A 194 1.44 -5.55 -20.54
N HIS A 195 0.43 -5.40 -19.69
CA HIS A 195 0.18 -4.14 -19.01
C HIS A 195 1.15 -3.93 -17.85
N ALA A 196 1.54 -2.68 -17.61
CA ALA A 196 2.33 -2.30 -16.42
C ALA A 196 1.65 -2.80 -15.13
N PRO A 197 2.29 -3.64 -14.31
CA PRO A 197 1.69 -4.13 -13.07
C PRO A 197 1.69 -3.11 -11.93
N TRP A 198 2.46 -2.02 -12.05
CA TRP A 198 2.61 -1.02 -11.00
C TRP A 198 2.36 0.41 -11.48
N LEU A 199 1.65 1.17 -10.65
CA LEU A 199 1.64 2.63 -10.66
C LEU A 199 2.58 3.10 -9.55
N LEU A 200 3.62 3.85 -9.91
CA LEU A 200 4.72 4.18 -9.03
C LEU A 200 4.89 5.69 -8.89
N GLN A 201 5.22 6.12 -7.68
CA GLN A 201 5.61 7.49 -7.36
C GLN A 201 6.69 7.51 -6.27
N MET A 202 7.37 8.63 -6.10
CA MET A 202 8.36 8.80 -5.03
C MET A 202 7.69 9.28 -3.75
N GLU A 203 8.35 9.11 -2.61
CA GLU A 203 7.88 9.58 -1.30
C GLU A 203 7.47 11.07 -1.31
N GLN A 204 8.25 11.95 -1.94
CA GLN A 204 7.93 13.39 -1.98
C GLN A 204 6.68 13.74 -2.80
N ASP A 205 6.24 12.84 -3.69
CA ASP A 205 5.03 13.01 -4.49
C ASP A 205 3.81 12.35 -3.81
N SER A 206 4.00 11.79 -2.61
CA SER A 206 2.99 10.97 -1.96
C SER A 206 2.01 11.76 -1.09
N PRO A 207 0.78 11.22 -0.89
CA PRO A 207 -0.22 11.84 -0.02
C PRO A 207 0.31 12.12 1.37
N ARG A 208 -0.26 13.13 2.03
CA ARG A 208 0.05 13.48 3.43
C ARG A 208 -0.94 12.88 4.44
N ASN A 209 -2.03 12.28 3.97
CA ASN A 209 -3.07 11.67 4.78
C ASN A 209 -3.60 10.39 4.12
N TRP A 210 -4.43 9.66 4.86
CA TRP A 210 -4.99 8.39 4.41
C TRP A 210 -6.06 8.52 3.32
N GLU A 211 -6.78 9.64 3.25
CA GLU A 211 -7.71 9.92 2.16
C GLU A 211 -6.99 9.87 0.80
N GLY A 212 -5.84 10.54 0.69
CA GLY A 212 -5.05 10.51 -0.55
C GLY A 212 -4.49 9.12 -0.87
N VAL A 213 -4.10 8.33 0.14
CA VAL A 213 -3.72 6.91 -0.04
C VAL A 213 -4.88 6.12 -0.62
N SER A 214 -6.09 6.29 -0.06
CA SER A 214 -7.29 5.61 -0.55
C SER A 214 -7.58 5.93 -2.02
N LEU A 215 -7.46 7.20 -2.41
CA LEU A 215 -7.61 7.63 -3.80
C LEU A 215 -6.57 6.98 -4.71
N SER A 216 -5.29 6.98 -4.33
CA SER A 216 -4.22 6.38 -5.12
C SER A 216 -4.37 4.87 -5.29
N VAL A 217 -4.70 4.16 -4.21
CA VAL A 217 -4.96 2.71 -4.26
C VAL A 217 -6.20 2.40 -5.09
N ARG A 218 -7.29 3.17 -4.93
CA ARG A 218 -8.53 3.00 -5.71
C ARG A 218 -8.29 3.18 -7.21
N LEU A 219 -7.50 4.19 -7.61
CA LEU A 219 -7.12 4.40 -9.01
C LEU A 219 -6.30 3.24 -9.57
N ALA A 220 -5.34 2.72 -8.81
CA ALA A 220 -4.50 1.60 -9.23
C ALA A 220 -5.31 0.30 -9.39
N GLU A 221 -6.14 -0.04 -8.40
CA GLU A 221 -7.00 -1.23 -8.41
C GLU A 221 -8.03 -1.18 -9.55
N GLY A 222 -8.60 -0.01 -9.84
CA GLY A 222 -9.54 0.18 -10.93
C GLY A 222 -8.98 -0.13 -12.33
N VAL A 223 -7.66 -0.19 -12.47
CA VAL A 223 -6.96 -0.60 -13.70
C VAL A 223 -6.11 -1.86 -13.51
N HIS A 224 -6.39 -2.63 -12.46
CA HIS A 224 -5.72 -3.88 -12.08
C HIS A 224 -4.19 -3.73 -11.91
N LYS A 225 -3.76 -2.71 -11.16
CA LYS A 225 -2.36 -2.42 -10.86
C LYS A 225 -2.14 -2.28 -9.36
N GLY A 226 -0.92 -2.56 -8.91
CA GLY A 226 -0.49 -2.20 -7.56
C GLY A 226 -0.06 -0.73 -7.48
N TRP A 227 -0.43 -0.03 -6.41
CA TRP A 227 0.15 1.28 -6.13
C TRP A 227 1.43 1.13 -5.31
N VAL A 228 2.52 1.73 -5.79
CA VAL A 228 3.86 1.57 -5.23
C VAL A 228 4.45 2.93 -4.90
N ILE A 229 4.95 3.04 -3.67
CA ILE A 229 5.76 4.18 -3.24
C ILE A 229 7.22 3.75 -3.26
N ALA A 230 8.06 4.49 -3.97
CA ALA A 230 9.51 4.32 -3.96
C ALA A 230 10.13 5.27 -2.92
N LEU A 231 10.89 4.71 -2.00
CA LEU A 231 11.55 5.43 -0.91
C LEU A 231 13.06 5.20 -1.00
N LYS A 232 13.84 6.28 -1.04
CA LYS A 232 15.30 6.19 -0.93
C LYS A 232 15.70 6.24 0.54
N ARG A 233 16.33 5.18 1.01
CA ARG A 233 17.10 5.16 2.27
C ARG A 233 18.55 4.85 1.89
N ASP A 234 19.22 3.93 2.58
CA ASP A 234 20.51 3.40 2.11
C ASP A 234 20.36 2.80 0.70
N ASP A 235 19.30 2.01 0.50
CA ASP A 235 18.87 1.45 -0.78
C ASP A 235 17.45 1.90 -1.17
N TRP A 236 17.07 1.63 -2.42
CA TRP A 236 15.70 1.81 -2.89
C TRP A 236 14.76 0.76 -2.29
N ASN A 237 13.70 1.25 -1.65
CA ASN A 237 12.64 0.44 -1.06
C ASN A 237 11.34 0.70 -1.80
N PHE A 238 10.57 -0.37 -2.05
CA PHE A 238 9.31 -0.30 -2.79
C PHE A 238 8.18 -0.82 -1.91
N LEU A 239 7.37 0.10 -1.39
CA LEU A 239 6.19 -0.21 -0.59
C LEU A 239 4.99 -0.33 -1.51
N LEU A 240 4.49 -1.55 -1.68
CA LEU A 240 3.26 -1.85 -2.40
C LEU A 240 2.08 -1.79 -1.45
N ILE A 241 1.04 -1.04 -1.82
CA ILE A 241 -0.24 -1.01 -1.11
C ILE A 241 -1.34 -1.44 -2.08
N ARG A 242 -2.12 -2.43 -1.67
CA ARG A 242 -3.24 -2.98 -2.45
C ARG A 242 -4.48 -3.10 -1.58
N ARG A 243 -5.65 -3.07 -2.21
CA ARG A 243 -6.89 -3.39 -1.51
C ARG A 243 -6.84 -4.86 -1.05
N HIS A 244 -7.27 -5.09 0.17
CA HIS A 244 -7.41 -6.41 0.76
C HIS A 244 -8.87 -6.65 1.11
N LEU A 245 -9.33 -7.89 1.00
CA LEU A 245 -10.62 -8.32 1.50
C LEU A 245 -10.34 -9.50 2.46
N PRO A 246 -10.35 -9.27 3.78
CA PRO A 246 -10.23 -10.35 4.74
C PRO A 246 -11.32 -11.41 4.51
N GLY A 247 -10.98 -12.69 4.69
CA GLY A 247 -11.93 -13.79 4.60
C GLY A 247 -12.43 -14.19 3.20
N ARG A 248 -11.84 -13.65 2.10
CA ARG A 248 -12.10 -14.10 0.72
C ARG A 248 -10.83 -14.58 0.00
#